data_AF-A0A7J2TL59-F1
#
_entry.id   AF-A0A7J2TL59-F1
#
_cell.length_a   1.000
_cell.length_b   1.000
_cell.length_c   1.000
_cell.angle_alpha   90.00
_cell.angle_beta   90.00
_cell.angle_gamma   90.00
#
_symmetry.space_group_name_H-M   'P 1'
#
loop_
_entity.id
_entity.type
_entity.pdbx_description
1 polymer ?
#
loop_
_entity_poly.entity_id
_entity_poly.type
_entity_poly.pdbx_seq_one_letter_code
_entity_poly.pdbx_strand_id
1 'polypeptide(L)'
;MVKLKTGIKSFDDLIGGGIESGSRNILYGLPGTGKTVFAMQFLWQGLKEGETVAYDVMDKPFPRLIAYFKSFGWNIEPYIEKGKFIAIQAFPHFEPYPKDPRVIYFSLDDFEEMKRIDRLISKKHVTRFAAGDFSEQLFSLYDLKYMEPVEDWTINWCHYDNIVNIDIMTAATQKDVTTQRATDLDLNKAHNIFYFRFNEEKCQRELRIVKMEGCQHPLEWIPFKITNKGIELLRK
;
A
#
# COMPACT_ATOMS: atom_id res chain seq x y z
N MET A 1 17.15 2.77 14.10
CA MET A 1 15.92 3.28 13.46
C MET A 1 14.77 2.36 13.83
N VAL A 2 13.55 2.90 13.98
CA VAL A 2 12.36 2.12 14.38
C VAL A 2 11.89 1.30 13.17
N LYS A 3 11.51 0.03 13.40
CA LYS A 3 10.93 -0.84 12.37
C LYS A 3 9.53 -1.27 12.75
N LEU A 4 8.60 -1.23 11.80
CA LEU A 4 7.22 -1.67 11.95
C LEU A 4 7.05 -3.08 11.39
N LYS A 5 6.50 -3.98 12.21
CA LYS A 5 6.28 -5.38 11.81
C LYS A 5 5.22 -5.46 10.72
N THR A 6 5.43 -6.30 9.73
CA THR A 6 4.46 -6.51 8.65
C THR A 6 3.24 -7.31 9.06
N GLY A 7 3.32 -8.03 10.18
CA GLY A 7 2.31 -9.01 10.55
C GLY A 7 2.51 -10.35 9.82
N ILE A 8 3.53 -10.45 8.96
CA ILE A 8 3.99 -11.67 8.33
C ILE A 8 5.29 -12.06 9.04
N LYS A 9 5.19 -12.81 10.14
CA LYS A 9 6.34 -13.10 11.02
C LYS A 9 7.59 -13.59 10.26
N SER A 10 7.42 -14.52 9.34
CA SER A 10 8.51 -15.07 8.53
C SER A 10 9.16 -14.04 7.61
N PHE A 11 8.42 -13.02 7.18
CA PHE A 11 8.95 -11.91 6.40
C PHE A 11 9.68 -10.92 7.31
N ASP A 12 9.11 -10.60 8.48
CA ASP A 12 9.74 -9.74 9.48
C ASP A 12 11.09 -10.30 9.92
N ASP A 13 11.16 -11.61 10.22
CA ASP A 13 12.39 -12.31 10.60
C ASP A 13 13.44 -12.22 9.48
N LEU A 14 13.01 -12.24 8.22
CA LEU A 14 13.86 -12.19 7.04
C LEU A 14 14.52 -10.82 6.82
N ILE A 15 13.80 -9.73 7.13
CA ILE A 15 14.25 -8.35 6.90
C ILE A 15 14.78 -7.68 8.18
N GLY A 16 15.04 -8.48 9.22
CA GLY A 16 15.59 -8.02 10.48
C GLY A 16 14.62 -7.16 11.28
N GLY A 17 13.36 -7.59 11.40
CA GLY A 17 12.39 -7.11 12.38
C GLY A 17 11.23 -6.26 11.84
N GLY A 18 11.14 -6.06 10.53
CA GLY A 18 10.08 -5.28 9.89
C GLY A 18 10.59 -4.20 8.93
N ILE A 19 9.67 -3.35 8.46
CA ILE A 19 9.94 -2.26 7.52
C ILE A 19 10.35 -1.01 8.30
N GLU A 20 11.36 -0.30 7.83
CA GLU A 20 11.87 0.93 8.47
C GLU A 20 10.82 2.05 8.48
N SER A 21 10.66 2.71 9.63
CA SER A 21 9.80 3.89 9.78
C SER A 21 10.26 5.00 8.84
N GLY A 22 9.31 5.73 8.26
CA GLY A 22 9.63 6.79 7.31
C GLY A 22 10.15 6.32 5.96
N SER A 23 9.82 5.08 5.58
CA SER A 23 10.16 4.53 4.27
C SER A 23 8.97 4.49 3.32
N ARG A 24 9.25 4.75 2.05
CA ARG A 24 8.35 4.51 0.91
C ARG A 24 8.61 3.13 0.32
N ASN A 25 7.59 2.29 0.26
CA ASN A 25 7.68 0.89 -0.14
C ASN A 25 6.72 0.61 -1.29
N ILE A 26 7.14 -0.15 -2.30
CA ILE A 26 6.29 -0.55 -3.42
C ILE A 26 6.06 -2.05 -3.41
N LEU A 27 4.79 -2.46 -3.47
CA LEU A 27 4.40 -3.83 -3.81
C LEU A 27 4.12 -3.87 -5.31
N TYR A 28 4.98 -4.55 -6.06
CA TYR A 28 4.90 -4.63 -7.51
C TYR A 28 4.46 -6.02 -7.99
N GLY A 29 3.74 -6.08 -9.12
CA GLY A 29 3.49 -7.33 -9.86
C GLY A 29 2.11 -7.44 -10.47
N LEU A 30 1.80 -8.57 -11.11
CA LEU A 30 0.53 -8.78 -11.83
C LEU A 30 -0.71 -8.78 -10.89
N PRO A 31 -1.94 -8.61 -11.42
CA PRO A 31 -3.16 -8.79 -10.64
C PRO A 31 -3.24 -10.17 -9.99
N GLY A 32 -3.87 -10.27 -8.81
CA GLY A 32 -4.12 -11.56 -8.14
C GLY A 32 -2.91 -12.24 -7.48
N THR A 33 -1.73 -11.61 -7.51
CA THR A 33 -0.50 -12.17 -6.93
C THR A 33 -0.40 -12.04 -5.42
N GLY A 34 -1.22 -11.21 -4.76
CA GLY A 34 -1.30 -11.12 -3.28
C GLY A 34 -0.91 -9.77 -2.66
N LYS A 35 -0.56 -8.78 -3.47
CA LYS A 35 -0.14 -7.42 -3.03
C LYS A 35 -1.12 -6.77 -2.04
N THR A 36 -2.40 -6.71 -2.39
CA THR A 36 -3.43 -6.12 -1.52
C THR A 36 -3.54 -6.86 -0.18
N VAL A 37 -3.38 -8.18 -0.16
CA VAL A 37 -3.40 -8.96 1.08
C VAL A 37 -2.23 -8.58 1.98
N PHE A 38 -1.03 -8.39 1.40
CA PHE A 38 0.13 -7.90 2.14
C PHE A 38 -0.15 -6.53 2.78
N ALA A 39 -0.63 -5.57 1.98
CA ALA A 39 -0.95 -4.23 2.48
C ALA A 39 -2.02 -4.25 3.58
N MET A 40 -3.08 -5.04 3.41
CA MET A 40 -4.11 -5.19 4.44
C MET A 40 -3.56 -5.82 5.73
N GLN A 41 -2.71 -6.85 5.61
CA GLN A 41 -2.07 -7.48 6.77
C GLN A 41 -1.13 -6.52 7.51
N PHE A 42 -0.42 -5.67 6.76
CA PHE A 42 0.44 -4.61 7.28
C PHE A 42 -0.36 -3.61 8.12
N LEU A 43 -1.48 -3.11 7.59
CA LEU A 43 -2.35 -2.18 8.33
C LEU A 43 -3.02 -2.87 9.53
N TRP A 44 -3.48 -4.10 9.36
CA TRP A 44 -4.08 -4.89 10.44
C TRP A 44 -3.11 -5.09 11.60
N GLN A 45 -1.83 -5.35 11.31
CA GLN A 45 -0.80 -5.46 12.34
C GLN A 45 -0.64 -4.14 13.12
N GLY A 46 -0.64 -2.99 12.45
CA GLY A 46 -0.60 -1.69 13.12
C GLY A 46 -1.80 -1.45 14.02
N LEU A 47 -3.00 -1.75 13.55
CA LEU A 47 -4.22 -1.66 14.35
C LEU A 47 -4.15 -2.54 15.62
N LYS A 48 -3.61 -3.76 15.51
CA LYS A 48 -3.39 -4.64 16.66
C LYS A 48 -2.35 -4.10 17.64
N GLU A 49 -1.38 -3.34 17.15
CA GLU A 49 -0.34 -2.68 17.95
C GLU A 49 -0.82 -1.33 18.53
N GLY A 50 -2.09 -0.95 18.28
CA GLY A 50 -2.71 0.27 18.83
C GLY A 50 -2.45 1.53 17.99
N GLU A 51 -1.85 1.36 16.83
CA GLU A 51 -1.48 2.45 15.92
C GLU A 51 -2.70 3.01 15.18
N THR A 52 -2.54 4.22 14.64
CA THR A 52 -3.47 4.77 13.64
C THR A 52 -2.93 4.44 12.25
N VAL A 53 -3.79 3.95 11.37
CA VAL A 53 -3.46 3.55 10.00
C VAL A 53 -4.40 4.23 9.01
N ALA A 54 -3.93 4.41 7.77
CA ALA A 54 -4.74 4.93 6.68
C ALA A 54 -4.66 4.04 5.43
N TYR A 55 -5.76 4.01 4.66
CA TYR A 55 -5.84 3.31 3.38
C TYR A 55 -6.51 4.19 2.34
N ASP A 56 -5.92 4.27 1.14
CA ASP A 56 -6.53 4.91 -0.02
C ASP A 56 -7.37 3.90 -0.84
N VAL A 57 -8.68 4.09 -0.84
CA VAL A 57 -9.69 3.13 -1.32
C VAL A 57 -10.02 3.32 -2.81
N MET A 58 -9.01 3.49 -3.66
CA MET A 58 -9.21 3.78 -5.09
C MET A 58 -9.72 2.59 -5.91
N ASP A 59 -9.23 1.38 -5.61
CA ASP A 59 -9.36 0.21 -6.51
C ASP A 59 -10.66 -0.59 -6.33
N LYS A 60 -11.45 -0.32 -5.28
CA LYS A 60 -12.77 -0.94 -5.07
C LYS A 60 -13.65 -0.14 -4.11
N PRO A 61 -14.98 -0.36 -4.11
CA PRO A 61 -15.86 0.24 -3.11
C PRO A 61 -15.47 -0.15 -1.67
N PHE A 62 -15.57 0.80 -0.74
CA PHE A 62 -15.19 0.59 0.67
C PHE A 62 -15.87 -0.59 1.38
N PRO A 63 -17.18 -0.87 1.17
CA PRO A 63 -17.80 -2.07 1.74
C PRO A 63 -17.11 -3.38 1.31
N ARG A 64 -16.55 -3.42 0.09
CA ARG A 64 -15.81 -4.56 -0.42
C ARG A 64 -14.45 -4.69 0.25
N LEU A 65 -13.77 -3.58 0.53
CA LEU A 65 -12.53 -3.58 1.32
C LEU A 65 -12.78 -4.15 2.73
N ILE A 66 -13.84 -3.71 3.41
CA ILE A 66 -14.23 -4.25 4.73
C ILE A 66 -14.48 -5.76 4.65
N ALA A 67 -15.22 -6.23 3.64
CA ALA A 67 -15.47 -7.66 3.45
C ALA A 67 -14.18 -8.46 3.23
N TYR A 68 -13.19 -7.88 2.54
CA TYR A 68 -11.88 -8.50 2.35
C TYR A 68 -11.10 -8.59 3.66
N PHE A 69 -11.09 -7.55 4.49
CA PHE A 69 -10.46 -7.65 5.82
C PHE A 69 -11.14 -8.76 6.65
N LYS A 70 -12.47 -8.80 6.64
CA LYS A 70 -13.25 -9.82 7.37
C LYS A 70 -12.98 -11.25 6.91
N SER A 71 -12.69 -11.49 5.62
CA SER A 71 -12.41 -12.85 5.13
C SER A 71 -11.14 -13.47 5.74
N PHE A 72 -10.23 -12.63 6.26
CA PHE A 72 -9.05 -13.06 7.04
C PHE A 72 -9.26 -13.01 8.56
N GLY A 73 -10.50 -12.80 9.00
CA GLY A 73 -10.83 -12.59 10.42
C GLY A 73 -10.37 -11.24 10.98
N TRP A 74 -10.03 -10.27 10.12
CA TRP A 74 -9.58 -8.95 10.52
C TRP A 74 -10.79 -8.00 10.58
N ASN A 75 -11.28 -7.72 11.78
CA ASN A 75 -12.39 -6.79 11.95
C ASN A 75 -11.88 -5.36 12.16
N ILE A 76 -11.94 -4.53 11.10
CA ILE A 76 -11.52 -3.13 11.13
C ILE A 76 -12.61 -2.16 11.60
N GLU A 77 -13.86 -2.60 11.72
CA GLU A 77 -14.99 -1.70 12.01
C GLU A 77 -14.85 -0.96 13.36
N PRO A 78 -14.46 -1.62 14.46
CA PRO A 78 -14.22 -0.92 15.73
C PRO A 78 -13.08 0.13 15.63
N TYR A 79 -12.14 -0.06 14.70
CA TYR A 79 -11.05 0.87 14.48
C TYR A 79 -11.48 2.06 13.62
N ILE A 80 -12.41 1.87 12.69
CA ILE A 80 -13.05 2.97 11.96
C ILE A 80 -13.81 3.86 12.94
N GLU A 81 -14.65 3.27 13.81
CA GLU A 81 -15.45 4.01 14.81
C GLU A 81 -14.57 4.82 15.78
N LYS A 82 -13.41 4.27 16.17
CA LYS A 82 -12.42 4.94 17.02
C LYS A 82 -11.54 5.94 16.27
N GLY A 83 -11.70 6.09 14.96
CA GLY A 83 -10.87 6.95 14.12
C GLY A 83 -9.40 6.50 14.05
N LYS A 84 -9.16 5.19 14.22
CA LYS A 84 -7.86 4.51 14.14
C LYS A 84 -7.58 3.90 12.76
N PHE A 85 -8.63 3.59 12.00
CA PHE A 85 -8.53 3.25 10.57
C PHE A 85 -9.15 4.39 9.77
N ILE A 86 -8.34 5.08 8.98
CA ILE A 86 -8.76 6.23 8.17
C ILE A 86 -8.83 5.78 6.71
N ALA A 87 -10.04 5.78 6.15
CA ALA A 87 -10.24 5.53 4.73
C ALA A 87 -10.30 6.87 3.99
N ILE A 88 -9.42 7.05 3.01
CA ILE A 88 -9.47 8.19 2.09
C ILE A 88 -9.71 7.69 0.67
N GLN A 89 -10.20 8.55 -0.20
CA GLN A 89 -10.27 8.27 -1.63
C GLN A 89 -10.06 9.55 -2.42
N ALA A 90 -8.96 9.60 -3.15
CA ALA A 90 -8.71 10.66 -4.11
C ALA A 90 -9.54 10.42 -5.38
N PHE A 91 -9.90 11.48 -6.10
CA PHE A 91 -10.46 11.37 -7.44
C PHE A 91 -9.97 12.53 -8.32
N PRO A 92 -9.51 12.26 -9.57
CA PRO A 92 -9.00 13.31 -10.44
C PRO A 92 -10.10 14.01 -11.26
N HIS A 93 -11.22 13.35 -11.55
CA HIS A 93 -12.24 13.89 -12.46
C HIS A 93 -13.66 13.70 -11.95
N PHE A 94 -14.06 12.44 -11.76
CA PHE A 94 -15.42 12.12 -11.35
C PHE A 94 -15.46 11.84 -9.85
N GLU A 95 -16.28 12.64 -9.17
CA GLU A 95 -16.61 12.41 -7.78
C GLU A 95 -17.26 11.02 -7.61
N PRO A 96 -16.75 10.16 -6.70
CA PRO A 96 -17.29 8.83 -6.52
C PRO A 96 -18.77 8.86 -6.12
N TYR A 97 -19.58 8.02 -6.78
CA TYR A 97 -21.00 7.88 -6.50
C TYR A 97 -21.44 6.41 -6.49
N PRO A 98 -22.21 5.95 -5.48
CA PRO A 98 -22.55 6.67 -4.24
C PRO A 98 -21.35 6.77 -3.29
N LYS A 99 -21.31 7.83 -2.47
CA LYS A 99 -20.29 7.98 -1.44
C LYS A 99 -20.59 7.10 -0.22
N ASP A 100 -19.55 6.48 0.32
CA ASP A 100 -19.62 5.84 1.63
C ASP A 100 -19.31 6.87 2.73
N PRO A 101 -20.19 7.10 3.71
CA PRO A 101 -19.97 8.12 4.73
C PRO A 101 -18.75 7.87 5.63
N ARG A 102 -18.15 6.68 5.56
CA ARG A 102 -16.94 6.31 6.32
C ARG A 102 -15.65 6.61 5.56
N VAL A 103 -15.74 7.04 4.30
CA VAL A 103 -14.59 7.39 3.46
C VAL A 103 -14.51 8.91 3.30
N ILE A 104 -13.30 9.43 3.41
CA ILE A 104 -13.02 10.84 3.19
C ILE A 104 -12.61 11.02 1.73
N TYR A 105 -13.51 11.58 0.95
CA TYR A 105 -13.30 11.88 -0.45
C TYR A 105 -12.64 13.25 -0.62
N PHE A 106 -11.75 13.38 -1.59
CA PHE A 106 -11.13 14.66 -1.96
C PHE A 106 -10.70 14.68 -3.42
N SER A 107 -10.73 15.86 -4.04
CA SER A 107 -10.31 16.05 -5.43
C SER A 107 -8.81 16.30 -5.52
N LEU A 108 -8.13 15.68 -6.49
CA LEU A 108 -6.73 16.00 -6.81
C LEU A 108 -6.58 17.34 -7.55
N ASP A 109 -7.67 17.91 -8.07
CA ASP A 109 -7.68 19.25 -8.68
C ASP A 109 -7.84 20.37 -7.63
N ASP A 110 -8.16 20.03 -6.37
CA ASP A 110 -8.39 21.01 -5.31
C ASP A 110 -7.25 20.97 -4.27
N PHE A 111 -6.39 21.99 -4.34
CA PHE A 111 -5.23 22.11 -3.46
C PHE A 111 -5.60 22.30 -1.98
N GLU A 112 -6.72 22.94 -1.67
CA GLU A 112 -7.15 23.09 -0.27
C GLU A 112 -7.63 21.76 0.30
N GLU A 113 -8.33 20.96 -0.51
CA GLU A 113 -8.74 19.60 -0.13
C GLU A 113 -7.53 18.68 0.06
N MET A 114 -6.52 18.74 -0.81
CA MET A 114 -5.26 18.00 -0.60
C MET A 114 -4.57 18.39 0.72
N LYS A 115 -4.42 19.70 1.00
CA LYS A 115 -3.86 20.18 2.28
C LYS A 115 -4.71 19.77 3.49
N ARG A 116 -6.03 19.64 3.33
CA ARG A 116 -6.94 19.18 4.40
C ARG A 116 -6.63 17.73 4.77
N ILE A 117 -6.42 16.87 3.79
CA ILE A 117 -6.04 15.47 4.02
C ILE A 117 -4.65 15.39 4.64
N ASP A 118 -3.71 16.22 4.19
CA ASP A 118 -2.34 16.23 4.71
C ASP A 118 -2.34 16.47 6.22
N ARG A 119 -2.98 17.57 6.62
CA ARG A 119 -3.16 17.93 8.04
C ARG A 119 -3.91 16.86 8.83
N LEU A 120 -4.89 16.20 8.21
CA LEU A 120 -5.63 15.13 8.86
C LEU A 120 -4.73 13.94 9.20
N ILE A 121 -3.93 13.49 8.23
CA ILE A 121 -3.02 12.34 8.37
C ILE A 121 -2.00 12.62 9.47
N SER A 122 -1.33 13.78 9.43
CA SER A 122 -0.35 14.16 10.47
C SER A 122 -1.01 14.35 11.84
N LYS A 123 -2.15 15.04 11.94
CA LYS A 123 -2.88 15.27 13.21
C LYS A 123 -3.36 13.96 13.86
N LYS A 124 -3.67 12.96 13.06
CA LYS A 124 -4.12 11.64 13.54
C LYS A 124 -2.96 10.71 13.92
N HIS A 125 -1.72 11.17 13.72
CA HIS A 125 -0.50 10.38 13.96
C HIS A 125 -0.59 9.02 13.25
N VAL A 126 -0.96 9.06 11.97
CA VAL A 126 -0.91 7.86 11.13
C VAL A 126 0.54 7.38 11.10
N THR A 127 0.76 6.08 11.22
CA THR A 127 2.09 5.46 11.19
C THR A 127 2.24 4.49 10.02
N ARG A 128 1.11 3.96 9.53
CA ARG A 128 1.06 3.07 8.37
C ARG A 128 0.05 3.60 7.37
N PHE A 129 0.51 3.76 6.14
CA PHE A 129 -0.34 4.13 5.03
C PHE A 129 -0.22 3.05 3.95
N ALA A 130 -1.34 2.65 3.36
CA ALA A 130 -1.32 1.87 2.14
C ALA A 130 -2.18 2.51 1.06
N ALA A 131 -1.61 2.72 -0.11
CA ALA A 131 -2.35 3.13 -1.28
C ALA A 131 -2.90 1.91 -2.01
N GLY A 132 -4.20 1.93 -2.34
CA GLY A 132 -4.74 1.03 -3.36
C GLY A 132 -4.00 1.19 -4.70
N ASP A 133 -4.34 0.35 -5.68
CA ASP A 133 -3.70 0.38 -6.98
C ASP A 133 -3.99 1.71 -7.73
N PHE A 134 -3.09 2.66 -7.55
CA PHE A 134 -3.16 4.03 -8.07
C PHE A 134 -2.88 4.07 -9.59
N SER A 135 -2.08 3.09 -10.04
CA SER A 135 -1.51 2.98 -11.38
C SER A 135 -2.56 2.85 -12.47
N GLU A 136 -3.53 1.93 -12.35
CA GLU A 136 -4.53 1.73 -13.40
C GLU A 136 -5.42 2.96 -13.62
N GLN A 137 -5.78 3.68 -12.55
CA GLN A 137 -6.67 4.84 -12.65
C GLN A 137 -5.97 6.09 -13.20
N LEU A 138 -4.68 6.28 -12.96
CA LEU A 138 -3.94 7.43 -13.49
C LEU A 138 -3.23 7.16 -14.80
N PHE A 139 -2.69 5.96 -15.01
CA PHE A 139 -2.08 5.61 -16.30
C PHE A 139 -3.10 5.51 -17.43
N SER A 140 -4.34 5.10 -17.13
CA SER A 140 -5.42 5.15 -18.13
C SER A 140 -5.76 6.57 -18.58
N LEU A 141 -5.37 7.59 -17.79
CA LEU A 141 -5.66 9.00 -18.06
C LEU A 141 -4.46 9.79 -18.62
N TYR A 142 -3.26 9.17 -18.76
CA TYR A 142 -2.01 9.79 -19.25
C TYR A 142 -1.59 11.09 -18.52
N ASP A 143 -2.17 11.40 -17.37
CA ASP A 143 -2.00 12.69 -16.74
C ASP A 143 -0.94 12.66 -15.64
N LEU A 144 0.33 12.63 -16.08
CA LEU A 144 1.51 12.68 -15.21
C LEU A 144 1.48 13.87 -14.24
N LYS A 145 0.70 14.92 -14.53
CA LYS A 145 0.60 16.12 -13.69
C LYS A 145 0.10 15.83 -12.27
N TYR A 146 -0.65 14.74 -12.07
CA TYR A 146 -1.14 14.34 -10.73
C TYR A 146 -0.22 13.35 -10.02
N MET A 147 0.67 12.65 -10.75
CA MET A 147 1.54 11.65 -10.15
C MET A 147 2.62 12.29 -9.29
N GLU A 148 3.39 13.23 -9.83
CA GLU A 148 4.49 13.85 -9.09
C GLU A 148 4.03 14.49 -7.76
N PRO A 149 2.94 15.28 -7.71
CA PRO A 149 2.47 15.84 -6.43
C PRO A 149 2.04 14.78 -5.42
N VAL A 150 1.41 13.69 -5.87
CA VAL A 150 0.97 12.61 -4.97
C VAL A 150 2.16 11.82 -4.44
N GLU A 151 3.15 11.54 -5.29
CA GLU A 151 4.40 10.92 -4.86
C GLU A 151 5.13 11.79 -3.84
N ASP A 152 5.33 13.07 -4.15
CA ASP A 152 6.02 14.01 -3.25
C ASP A 152 5.29 14.13 -1.92
N TRP A 153 3.95 14.04 -1.93
CA TRP A 153 3.15 14.01 -0.72
C TRP A 153 3.40 12.78 0.13
N THR A 154 3.38 11.58 -0.46
CA THR A 154 3.69 10.33 0.26
C THR A 154 5.14 10.31 0.77
N ILE A 155 6.08 10.90 0.03
CA ILE A 155 7.48 11.04 0.45
C ILE A 155 7.59 11.98 1.64
N ASN A 156 6.87 13.11 1.61
CA ASN A 156 6.84 14.04 2.75
C ASN A 156 6.27 13.39 4.00
N TRP A 157 5.21 12.60 3.89
CA TRP A 157 4.68 11.80 5.01
C TRP A 157 5.69 10.80 5.55
N CYS A 158 6.42 10.12 4.66
CA CYS A 158 7.49 9.24 5.08
C CYS A 158 8.56 10.01 5.87
N HIS A 159 9.04 11.13 5.32
CA HIS A 159 10.16 11.85 5.89
C HIS A 159 9.83 12.62 7.18
N TYR A 160 8.72 13.36 7.20
CA TYR A 160 8.39 14.29 8.27
C TYR A 160 7.48 13.68 9.34
N ASP A 161 6.56 12.79 8.94
CA ASP A 161 5.61 12.14 9.85
C ASP A 161 6.05 10.71 10.24
N ASN A 162 7.21 10.24 9.72
CA ASN A 162 7.75 8.89 9.94
C ASN A 162 6.83 7.76 9.49
N ILE A 163 5.91 8.04 8.55
CA ILE A 163 4.94 7.05 8.05
C ILE A 163 5.66 5.97 7.24
N VAL A 164 5.28 4.72 7.44
CA VAL A 164 5.63 3.65 6.51
C VAL A 164 4.55 3.60 5.43
N ASN A 165 4.90 4.04 4.23
CA ASN A 165 4.01 4.05 3.08
C ASN A 165 4.17 2.76 2.26
N ILE A 166 3.06 2.14 1.88
CA ILE A 166 2.99 1.02 0.94
C ILE A 166 2.15 1.41 -0.27
N ASP A 167 2.79 1.58 -1.42
CA ASP A 167 2.10 1.77 -2.70
C ASP A 167 1.91 0.41 -3.38
N ILE A 168 0.67 0.08 -3.72
CA ILE A 168 0.37 -1.10 -4.54
C ILE A 168 0.47 -0.66 -6.00
N MET A 169 1.35 -1.31 -6.77
CA MET A 169 1.47 -1.08 -8.20
C MET A 169 1.23 -2.39 -8.95
N THR A 170 0.20 -2.39 -9.81
CA THR A 170 0.01 -3.51 -10.73
C THR A 170 0.85 -3.32 -11.99
N ALA A 171 1.58 -4.38 -12.34
CA ALA A 171 2.26 -4.46 -13.61
C ALA A 171 1.21 -4.50 -14.74
N ALA A 172 0.98 -3.35 -15.40
CA ALA A 172 0.23 -3.32 -16.64
C ALA A 172 1.04 -4.01 -17.74
N THR A 173 0.37 -4.64 -18.71
CA THR A 173 1.01 -4.92 -20.01
C THR A 173 1.35 -3.58 -20.65
N GLN A 174 2.58 -3.12 -20.45
CA GLN A 174 3.10 -1.83 -20.86
C GLN A 174 2.97 -1.68 -22.38
N LYS A 175 2.06 -0.81 -22.85
CA LYS A 175 1.85 -0.55 -24.28
C LYS A 175 2.46 0.77 -24.76
N ASP A 176 2.82 1.69 -23.86
CA ASP A 176 3.33 3.02 -24.21
C ASP A 176 4.49 3.50 -23.29
N VAL A 177 5.38 4.33 -23.86
CA VAL A 177 6.61 4.87 -23.27
C VAL A 177 6.34 5.78 -22.07
N THR A 178 5.21 6.49 -22.07
CA THR A 178 4.81 7.40 -20.98
C THR A 178 4.58 6.64 -19.67
N THR A 179 3.82 5.55 -19.73
CA THR A 179 3.56 4.64 -18.60
C THR A 179 4.84 4.00 -18.08
N GLN A 180 5.76 3.65 -18.98
CA GLN A 180 7.06 3.10 -18.59
C GLN A 180 7.89 4.11 -17.79
N ARG A 181 8.01 5.35 -18.28
CA ARG A 181 8.76 6.41 -17.59
C ARG A 181 8.22 6.69 -16.19
N ALA A 182 6.90 6.75 -16.05
CA ALA A 182 6.28 7.01 -14.77
C ALA A 182 6.47 5.85 -13.79
N THR A 183 6.34 4.60 -14.28
CA THR A 183 6.67 3.40 -13.49
C THR A 183 8.13 3.43 -13.01
N ASP A 184 9.06 3.78 -13.90
CA ASP A 184 10.49 3.85 -13.57
C ASP A 184 10.76 4.95 -12.53
N LEU A 185 10.11 6.11 -12.67
CA LEU A 185 10.22 7.22 -11.73
C LEU A 185 9.72 6.83 -10.33
N ASP A 186 8.58 6.14 -10.26
CA ASP A 186 8.02 5.63 -9.01
C ASP A 186 8.95 4.62 -8.32
N LEU A 187 9.45 3.63 -9.08
CA LEU A 187 10.38 2.62 -8.58
C LEU A 187 11.69 3.23 -8.09
N ASN A 188 12.21 4.26 -8.78
CA ASN A 188 13.45 4.93 -8.39
C ASN A 188 13.33 5.69 -7.06
N LYS A 189 12.16 6.29 -6.78
CA LYS A 189 11.89 7.03 -5.53
C LYS A 189 11.55 6.11 -4.35
N ALA A 190 11.29 4.83 -4.57
CA ALA A 190 10.99 3.89 -3.49
C ALA A 190 12.27 3.47 -2.74
N HIS A 191 12.20 3.43 -1.41
CA HIS A 191 13.29 2.88 -0.58
C HIS A 191 13.36 1.36 -0.76
N ASN A 192 12.18 0.71 -0.79
CA ASN A 192 12.07 -0.74 -0.87
C ASN A 192 11.08 -1.17 -1.97
N ILE A 193 11.40 -2.25 -2.67
CA ILE A 193 10.58 -2.81 -3.75
C ILE A 193 10.41 -4.31 -3.52
N PHE A 194 9.15 -4.74 -3.41
CA PHE A 194 8.77 -6.12 -3.20
C PHE A 194 7.97 -6.64 -4.40
N TYR A 195 8.52 -7.59 -5.14
CA TYR A 195 7.92 -8.11 -6.37
C TYR A 195 7.18 -9.42 -6.12
N PHE A 196 5.89 -9.44 -6.44
CA PHE A 196 4.98 -10.57 -6.37
C PHE A 196 4.72 -11.18 -7.74
N ARG A 197 4.77 -12.50 -7.85
CA ARG A 197 4.39 -13.25 -9.05
C ARG A 197 3.62 -14.53 -8.74
N PHE A 198 2.94 -15.05 -9.75
CA PHE A 198 2.51 -16.44 -9.78
C PHE A 198 3.48 -17.22 -10.66
N ASN A 199 4.06 -18.29 -10.12
CA ASN A 199 4.90 -19.21 -10.84
C ASN A 199 4.02 -20.32 -11.40
N GLU A 200 3.79 -20.31 -12.73
CA GLU A 200 2.91 -21.26 -13.41
C GLU A 200 3.45 -22.69 -13.36
N GLU A 201 4.77 -22.89 -13.52
CA GLU A 201 5.38 -24.21 -13.50
C GLU A 201 5.23 -24.91 -12.15
N LYS A 202 5.33 -24.14 -11.06
CA LYS A 202 5.21 -24.64 -9.68
C LYS A 202 3.80 -24.47 -9.09
N CYS A 203 2.88 -23.87 -9.83
CA CYS A 203 1.53 -23.52 -9.38
C CYS A 203 1.50 -22.81 -8.00
N GLN A 204 2.42 -21.87 -7.76
CA GLN A 204 2.56 -21.21 -6.46
C GLN A 204 2.80 -19.70 -6.58
N ARG A 205 2.44 -18.95 -5.53
CA ARG A 205 2.78 -17.53 -5.43
C ARG A 205 4.17 -17.37 -4.83
N GLU A 206 4.92 -16.40 -5.35
CA GLU A 206 6.28 -16.10 -4.92
C GLU A 206 6.45 -14.59 -4.73
N LEU A 207 7.27 -14.22 -3.74
CA LEU A 207 7.67 -12.86 -3.40
C LEU A 207 9.19 -12.76 -3.51
N ARG A 208 9.69 -11.64 -4.02
CA ARG A 208 11.12 -11.32 -4.06
C ARG A 208 11.36 -9.90 -3.57
N ILE A 209 12.40 -9.73 -2.76
CA ILE A 209 12.89 -8.40 -2.35
C ILE A 209 13.84 -7.93 -3.46
N VAL A 210 13.39 -6.98 -4.27
CA VAL A 210 14.15 -6.45 -5.41
C VAL A 210 15.13 -5.39 -4.95
N LYS A 211 14.67 -4.52 -4.05
CA LYS A 211 15.44 -3.44 -3.43
C LYS A 211 15.01 -3.37 -1.98
N MET A 212 15.98 -3.26 -1.06
CA MET A 212 15.70 -2.85 0.31
C MET A 212 16.90 -2.12 0.89
N GLU A 213 16.67 -0.90 1.39
CA GLU A 213 17.70 -0.09 2.01
C GLU A 213 17.90 -0.47 3.49
N GLY A 214 19.11 -0.28 4.01
CA GLY A 214 19.39 -0.44 5.44
C GLY A 214 19.42 -1.87 5.99
N CYS A 215 19.18 -2.92 5.18
CA CYS A 215 19.34 -4.31 5.64
C CYS A 215 19.82 -5.29 4.55
N GLN A 216 20.43 -6.40 4.99
CA GLN A 216 20.65 -7.55 4.11
C GLN A 216 19.33 -8.25 3.83
N HIS A 217 19.17 -8.74 2.61
CA HIS A 217 17.99 -9.49 2.19
C HIS A 217 18.35 -10.56 1.15
N PRO A 218 17.59 -11.65 1.05
CA PRO A 218 17.77 -12.64 0.00
C PRO A 218 17.50 -12.07 -1.39
N LEU A 219 18.09 -12.72 -2.40
CA LEU A 219 17.84 -12.42 -3.80
C LEU A 219 16.93 -13.46 -4.47
N GLU A 220 16.67 -14.60 -3.82
CA GLU A 220 15.82 -15.67 -4.33
C GLU A 220 14.32 -15.31 -4.32
N TRP A 221 13.57 -16.04 -5.15
CA TRP A 221 12.11 -16.05 -5.08
C TRP A 221 11.65 -16.88 -3.88
N ILE A 222 10.81 -16.28 -3.05
CA ILE A 222 10.35 -16.86 -1.79
C ILE A 222 8.89 -17.29 -1.96
N PRO A 223 8.59 -18.59 -1.92
CA PRO A 223 7.22 -19.06 -2.05
C PRO A 223 6.39 -18.72 -0.83
N PHE A 224 5.11 -18.42 -1.03
CA PHE A 224 4.16 -18.13 0.05
C PHE A 224 2.76 -18.63 -0.27
N LYS A 225 1.93 -18.74 0.77
CA LYS A 225 0.50 -19.03 0.65
C LYS A 225 -0.32 -17.88 1.24
N ILE A 226 -1.53 -17.74 0.72
CA ILE A 226 -2.57 -16.89 1.32
C ILE A 226 -3.51 -17.85 2.04
N THR A 227 -3.56 -17.77 3.36
CA THR A 227 -4.41 -18.56 4.24
C THR A 227 -5.57 -17.70 4.75
N ASN A 228 -6.45 -18.27 5.57
CA ASN A 228 -7.46 -17.50 6.32
C ASN A 228 -6.85 -16.54 7.36
N LYS A 229 -5.52 -16.53 7.55
CA LYS A 229 -4.79 -15.61 8.43
C LYS A 229 -3.93 -14.60 7.67
N GLY A 230 -4.02 -14.57 6.34
CA GLY A 230 -3.22 -13.70 5.48
C GLY A 230 -2.07 -14.44 4.79
N ILE A 231 -0.99 -13.73 4.50
CA ILE A 231 0.22 -14.26 3.87
C ILE A 231 1.09 -14.99 4.89
N GLU A 232 1.57 -16.18 4.49
CA GLU A 232 2.55 -16.98 5.21
C GLU A 232 3.64 -17.44 4.23
N LEU A 233 4.91 -17.10 4.50
CA LEU A 233 6.02 -17.57 3.66
C LEU A 233 6.28 -19.07 3.94
N LEU A 234 6.59 -19.84 2.89
CA LEU A 234 6.86 -21.28 2.98
C LEU A 234 8.34 -21.60 3.26
N ARG A 235 9.11 -20.62 3.72
CA ARG A 235 10.53 -20.79 4.05
C ARG A 235 10.65 -21.54 5.38
N LYS A 236 11.50 -22.57 5.41
CA LYS A 236 11.91 -23.26 6.64
C LYS A 236 13.00 -22.48 7.35
#